data_AF-A0A3M1JTD9-F1
#
_entry.id   AF-A0A3M1JTD9-F1
#
_cell.length_a   1.000
_cell.length_b   1.000
_cell.length_c   1.000
_cell.angle_alpha   90.00
_cell.angle_beta   90.00
_cell.angle_gamma   90.00
#
_symmetry.space_group_name_H-M   'P 1'
#
loop_
_entity.id
_entity.type
_entity.pdbx_description
1 polymer ?
#
loop_
_entity_poly.entity_id
_entity_poly.type
_entity_poly.pdbx_seq_one_letter_code
_entity_poly.pdbx_strand_id
1 'polypeptide(L)' 'MTVTPSPPANSLRTGPDDAGHFGIFGGRYVSETLMPLILELGKAW' A
#
# COMPACT_ATOMS: atom_id res chain seq x y z
N MET A 1 -14.20 -10.14 -25.32
CA MET A 1 -12.81 -9.61 -25.26
C MET A 1 -12.76 -8.60 -24.13
N THR A 2 -12.37 -9.02 -22.93
CA THR A 2 -12.24 -8.11 -21.77
C THR A 2 -10.79 -7.63 -21.72
N VAL A 3 -10.57 -6.35 -21.99
CA VAL A 3 -9.25 -5.72 -21.86
C VAL A 3 -8.98 -5.46 -20.39
N THR A 4 -8.02 -6.17 -19.80
CA THR A 4 -7.52 -5.82 -18.47
C THR A 4 -6.65 -4.57 -18.60
N PRO A 5 -6.93 -3.46 -17.91
CA PRO A 5 -6.04 -2.31 -17.94
C PRO A 5 -4.71 -2.70 -17.28
N SER A 6 -3.60 -2.47 -17.98
CA SER A 6 -2.26 -2.60 -17.41
C SER A 6 -2.12 -1.61 -16.25
N PRO A 7 -1.67 -2.02 -15.05
CA PRO A 7 -1.48 -1.10 -13.96
C PRO A 7 -0.46 -0.01 -14.35
N PRO A 8 -0.63 1.23 -13.85
CA PRO A 8 0.31 2.31 -14.10
C PRO A 8 1.72 1.91 -13.64
N ALA A 9 2.74 2.40 -14.35
CA ALA A 9 4.14 2.10 -14.03
C ALA A 9 4.47 2.55 -12.59
N ASN A 10 5.01 1.63 -11.80
CA ASN A 10 5.47 1.91 -10.44
C ASN A 10 6.59 2.95 -10.49
N SER A 11 6.32 4.13 -9.95
CA SER A 11 7.30 5.21 -9.86
C SER A 11 7.57 5.50 -8.39
N LEU A 12 8.83 5.34 -7.98
CA LEU A 12 9.30 5.68 -6.63
C LEU A 12 9.18 7.19 -6.32
N ARG A 13 8.88 8.02 -7.34
CA ARG A 13 8.64 9.46 -7.18
C ARG A 13 7.22 9.78 -6.74
N THR A 14 6.27 8.88 -6.97
CA THR A 14 4.83 9.10 -6.74
C THR A 14 4.34 8.51 -5.41
N GLY A 15 5.23 7.85 -4.66
CA GLY A 15 4.89 7.21 -3.38
C GLY A 15 4.01 5.95 -3.53
N PRO A 16 3.78 5.23 -2.42
CA PRO A 16 2.82 4.14 -2.37
C PRO A 16 1.38 4.67 -2.36
N ASP A 17 0.41 3.82 -2.73
CA ASP A 17 -1.01 4.14 -2.56
C ASP A 17 -1.46 4.17 -1.08
N ASP A 18 -2.72 4.54 -0.81
CA ASP A 18 -3.31 4.58 0.55
C ASP A 18 -3.21 3.25 1.31
N ALA A 19 -3.16 2.12 0.59
CA ALA A 19 -3.01 0.80 1.18
C ALA A 19 -1.54 0.39 1.36
N GLY A 20 -0.59 1.21 0.92
CA GLY A 20 0.85 0.96 1.02
C GLY A 20 1.43 0.15 -0.15
N HIS A 21 0.76 0.08 -1.30
CA HIS A 21 1.26 -0.66 -2.46
C HIS A 21 1.94 0.24 -3.49
N PHE A 22 2.95 -0.33 -4.15
CA PHE A 22 3.51 0.10 -5.42
C PHE A 22 3.08 -0.90 -6.49
N GLY A 23 1.93 -0.64 -7.13
CA GLY A 23 1.37 -1.50 -8.16
C GLY A 23 1.00 -2.87 -7.58
N ILE A 24 1.66 -3.95 -8.03
CA ILE A 24 1.39 -5.30 -7.52
C ILE A 24 2.18 -5.68 -6.26
N PHE A 25 3.05 -4.80 -5.76
CA PHE A 25 3.96 -5.08 -4.65
C PHE A 25 3.69 -4.15 -3.46
N GLY A 26 3.81 -4.63 -2.22
CA GLY A 26 3.62 -3.82 -1.01
C GLY A 26 2.33 -4.17 -0.27
N GLY A 27 1.88 -3.28 0.61
CA GLY A 27 0.77 -3.51 1.54
C GLY A 27 1.21 -3.67 2.99
N ARG A 28 0.25 -3.65 3.92
CA ARG A 28 0.50 -3.86 5.37
C ARG A 28 0.28 -5.32 5.75
N TYR A 29 1.34 -6.12 5.69
CA TYR A 29 1.35 -7.49 6.20
C TYR A 29 2.01 -7.53 7.57
N VAL A 30 1.19 -7.33 8.59
CA VAL A 30 1.62 -7.21 9.99
C VAL A 30 0.76 -8.14 10.84
N SER A 31 1.34 -8.71 11.90
CA SER A 31 0.58 -9.54 12.84
C SER A 31 -0.55 -8.75 13.48
N GLU A 32 -1.69 -9.39 13.74
CA GLU A 32 -2.87 -8.74 14.34
C GLU A 32 -2.55 -7.96 15.62
N THR A 33 -1.67 -8.51 16.47
CA THR A 33 -1.22 -7.89 17.72
C THR A 33 -0.49 -6.56 17.52
N LEU A 34 0.11 -6.36 16.35
CA LEU A 34 0.88 -5.16 16.00
C LEU A 34 0.02 -4.09 15.30
N MET A 35 -1.19 -4.44 14.83
CA MET A 35 -2.10 -3.51 14.17
C MET A 35 -2.49 -2.27 15.01
N PRO A 36 -2.78 -2.37 16.32
CA PRO A 36 -3.06 -1.17 17.13
C PRO A 36 -1.89 -0.18 17.16
N LEU A 37 -0.64 -0.67 17.19
CA LEU A 37 0.56 0.18 17.19
C LEU A 37 0.79 0.86 15.82
N ILE A 38 0.49 0.18 14.72
CA ILE A 38 0.57 0.74 13.36
C ILE A 38 -0.47 1.84 13.16
N LEU A 39 -1.68 1.68 13.70
CA LEU A 39 -2.74 2.69 13.63
C LEU A 39 -2.40 3.92 14.48
N GLU A 40 -1.82 3.74 15.66
CA GLU A 40 -1.29 4.84 16.49
C GLU A 40 -0.22 5.63 15.75
N LEU A 41 0.76 4.93 15.14
CA LEU A 41 1.81 5.56 14.35
C LEU A 41 1.24 6.34 13.14
N GLY A 42 0.23 5.79 12.46
CA GLY A 42 -0.41 6.43 11.33
C GLY A 42 -1.24 7.67 11.68
N LYS A 43 -1.66 7.85 12.94
CA LYS A 43 -2.35 9.07 13.41
C LYS A 43 -1.39 10.19 13.79
N ALA A 44 -0.13 9.85 14.08
CA ALA A 44 0.89 10.80 14.52
C ALA A 44 1.57 11.55 13.36
N TRP A 45 1.32 11.14 12.12
CA TRP A 45 1.80 11.73 10.88
C TRP A 45 0.63 12.12 9.98
#